data_AF-A0A845E5W8-F1
#
_entry.id   AF-A0A845E5W8-F1
#
_cell.length_a   1.000
_cell.length_b   1.000
_cell.length_c   1.000
_cell.angle_alpha   90.00
_cell.angle_beta   90.00
_cell.angle_gamma   90.00
#
_symmetry.space_group_name_H-M   'P 1'
#
loop_
_entity.id
_entity.type
_entity.pdbx_description
1 polymer ?
#
loop_
_entity_poly.entity_id
_entity_poly.type
_entity_poly.pdbx_seq_one_letter_code
_entity_poly.pdbx_strand_id
1 'polypeptide(L)'
;MRPPYESYQRAQLGALLLAVVLAVVGLFQLEHQWIILLMFYVLAGSFALEGMLEMKRQQKVNAIIQLLRAVILLFFTTILYF
;
A
#
# COMPACT_ATOMS: atom_id res chain seq x y z
N MET A 1 6.91 26.28 -9.22
CA MET A 1 7.41 25.73 -7.93
C MET A 1 7.01 24.26 -7.88
N ARG A 2 7.97 23.31 -7.90
CA ARG A 2 7.68 21.87 -7.80
C ARG A 2 7.12 21.59 -6.41
N PRO A 3 5.89 21.07 -6.25
CA PRO A 3 5.36 20.81 -4.93
C PRO A 3 6.18 19.69 -4.28
N PRO A 4 6.65 19.84 -3.03
CA PRO A 4 7.53 18.89 -2.34
C PRO A 4 6.88 17.51 -2.07
N TYR A 5 5.67 17.28 -2.57
CA TYR A 5 4.86 16.07 -2.40
C TYR A 5 4.86 15.16 -3.63
N GLU A 6 5.41 15.62 -4.77
CA GLU A 6 5.44 14.84 -6.01
C GLU A 6 6.18 13.51 -5.86
N SER A 7 7.23 13.44 -5.04
CA SER A 7 8.00 12.21 -4.83
C SER A 7 7.19 11.13 -4.09
N TYR A 8 6.49 11.51 -3.02
CA TYR A 8 5.61 10.62 -2.27
C TYR A 8 4.43 10.15 -3.12
N GLN A 9 3.83 11.06 -3.89
CA GLN A 9 2.72 10.72 -4.77
C GLN A 9 3.16 9.79 -5.90
N ARG A 10 4.34 10.01 -6.50
CA ARG A 10 4.92 9.08 -7.49
C ARG A 10 5.26 7.72 -6.88
N ALA A 11 5.80 7.69 -5.66
CA ALA A 11 6.09 6.44 -4.95
C ALA A 11 4.81 5.65 -4.64
N GLN A 12 3.75 6.33 -4.17
CA GLN A 12 2.44 5.74 -3.93
C GLN A 12 1.84 5.18 -5.23
N LEU A 13 1.83 5.96 -6.32
CA LEU A 13 1.35 5.49 -7.62
C LEU A 13 2.17 4.30 -8.15
N GLY A 14 3.49 4.32 -7.92
CA GLY A 14 4.38 3.20 -8.24
C GLY A 14 4.04 1.94 -7.45
N ALA A 15 3.81 2.06 -6.14
CA ALA A 15 3.39 0.96 -5.28
C ALA A 15 2.01 0.41 -5.71
N LEU A 16 1.08 1.29 -6.07
CA LEU A 16 -0.24 0.90 -6.55
C LEU A 16 -0.16 0.14 -7.88
N LEU A 17 0.65 0.63 -8.82
CA LEU A 17 0.93 -0.05 -10.09
C LEU A 17 1.58 -1.42 -9.85
N LEU A 18 2.56 -1.49 -8.95
CA LEU A 18 3.21 -2.75 -8.57
C LEU A 18 2.18 -3.73 -7.99
N ALA A 19 1.30 -3.27 -7.11
CA ALA A 19 0.23 -4.10 -6.55
C ALA A 19 -0.72 -4.63 -7.63
N VAL A 20 -1.08 -3.82 -8.62
CA VAL A 20 -1.91 -4.27 -9.76
C VAL A 20 -1.18 -5.34 -10.56
N VAL A 21 0.10 -5.16 -10.87
CA VAL A 21 0.90 -6.17 -11.59
C VAL A 21 0.97 -7.47 -10.79
N LEU A 22 1.23 -7.39 -9.48
CA LEU A 22 1.25 -8.55 -8.59
C LEU A 22 -0.11 -9.23 -8.49
N ALA A 23 -1.21 -8.46 -8.49
CA ALA A 23 -2.57 -9.01 -8.52
C ALA A 23 -2.80 -9.83 -9.79
N VAL A 24 -2.43 -9.28 -10.96
CA VAL A 24 -2.55 -9.98 -12.24
C VAL A 24 -1.69 -11.24 -12.24
N VAL A 25 -0.44 -11.17 -11.79
CA VAL A 25 0.45 -12.34 -11.70
C VAL A 25 -0.10 -13.39 -10.74
N GLY A 26 -0.62 -12.98 -9.59
CA GLY A 26 -1.23 -13.87 -8.59
C GLY A 26 -2.47 -14.61 -9.12
N LEU A 27 -3.26 -13.98 -10.01
CA LEU A 27 -4.39 -14.63 -10.66
C LEU A 27 -3.98 -15.75 -11.63
N PHE A 28 -2.78 -15.66 -12.24
CA PHE A 28 -2.27 -16.70 -13.12
C PHE A 28 -1.43 -17.76 -12.40
N GLN A 29 -0.87 -17.43 -11.23
CA GLN A 29 -0.03 -18.32 -10.41
C GLN A 29 -0.66 -18.58 -9.04
N LEU A 30 -1.89 -19.10 -8.99
CA LEU A 30 -2.61 -19.38 -7.72
C LEU A 30 -1.85 -20.29 -6.75
N GLU A 31 -0.93 -21.13 -7.23
CA GLU A 31 -0.09 -21.98 -6.38
C GLU A 31 0.89 -21.15 -5.52
N HIS A 32 1.21 -19.93 -5.93
CA HIS A 32 2.17 -19.07 -5.27
C HIS A 32 1.47 -18.11 -4.29
N GLN A 33 0.91 -18.65 -3.21
CA GLN A 33 0.21 -17.89 -2.15
C GLN A 33 1.05 -16.72 -1.57
N TRP A 34 2.37 -16.86 -1.58
CA TRP A 34 3.37 -15.86 -1.22
C TRP A 34 3.36 -14.61 -2.12
N ILE A 35 2.99 -14.72 -3.40
CA ILE A 35 2.83 -13.57 -4.32
C ILE A 35 1.62 -12.73 -3.89
N ILE A 36 0.54 -13.39 -3.46
CA ILE A 36 -0.67 -12.71 -2.95
C ILE A 36 -0.34 -11.98 -1.65
N LEU A 37 0.43 -12.60 -0.75
CA LEU A 37 0.92 -11.95 0.47
C LEU A 37 1.79 -10.72 0.14
N LEU A 38 2.71 -10.85 -0.81
CA LEU A 38 3.54 -9.73 -1.27
C LEU A 38 2.69 -8.59 -1.85
N MET A 39 1.67 -8.90 -2.66
CA MET A 39 0.72 -7.92 -3.18
C MET A 39 0.06 -7.12 -2.05
N PHE A 40 -0.42 -7.81 -1.01
CA PHE A 40 -1.03 -7.16 0.14
C PHE A 40 -0.04 -6.30 0.94
N TYR A 41 1.21 -6.73 1.09
CA TYR A 41 2.24 -5.92 1.73
C TYR A 41 2.59 -4.67 0.93
N VAL A 42 2.64 -4.77 -0.39
CA VAL A 42 2.81 -3.61 -1.28
C VAL A 42 1.63 -2.65 -1.16
N LEU A 43 0.39 -3.16 -1.07
CA LEU A 43 -0.81 -2.35 -0.82
C LEU A 43 -0.76 -1.65 0.54
N ALA A 44 -0.35 -2.34 1.60
CA ALA A 44 -0.16 -1.72 2.91
C ALA A 44 0.90 -0.62 2.86
N GLY A 45 2.01 -0.86 2.15
CA GLY A 45 3.04 0.15 1.90
C GLY A 45 2.50 1.37 1.15
N SER A 46 1.63 1.17 0.16
CA SER A 46 0.96 2.27 -0.56
C SER A 46 0.11 3.12 0.38
N PHE A 47 -0.69 2.50 1.27
CA PHE A 47 -1.48 3.24 2.26
C PHE A 47 -0.60 3.96 3.31
N ALA A 48 0.54 3.39 3.67
CA ALA A 48 1.49 4.06 4.56
C ALA A 48 2.10 5.32 3.90
N LEU A 49 2.48 5.23 2.62
CA LEU A 49 2.99 6.38 1.85
C LEU A 49 1.95 7.48 1.70
N GLU A 50 0.70 7.11 1.47
CA GLU A 50 -0.41 8.04 1.34
C GLU A 50 -0.77 8.69 2.69
N GLY A 51 -0.73 7.94 3.79
CA GLY A 51 -0.85 8.49 5.14
C GLY A 51 0.27 9.49 5.48
N MET A 52 1.52 9.21 5.06
CA MET A 52 2.63 10.17 5.19
C MET A 52 2.41 11.43 4.35
N LEU A 53 1.85 11.31 3.15
CA LEU A 53 1.51 12.44 2.27
C LEU A 53 0.42 13.32 2.91
N GLU A 54 -0.63 12.72 3.47
CA GLU A 54 -1.71 13.43 4.15
C GLU A 54 -1.25 14.12 5.44
N MET A 55 -0.32 13.50 6.17
CA MET A 55 0.31 14.12 7.34
C MET A 55 1.07 15.40 6.97
N LYS A 56 1.72 15.40 5.80
CA LYS A 56 2.38 16.60 5.25
C LYS A 56 1.38 17.64 4.72
N ARG A 57 0.22 17.22 4.20
CA ARG A 57 -0.88 18.11 3.76
C ARG A 57 -1.70 18.69 4.93
N GLN A 58 -1.27 18.48 6.18
CA GLN A 58 -1.99 18.82 7.41
C GLN A 58 -3.37 18.16 7.57
N GLN A 59 -3.68 17.14 6.75
CA GLN A 59 -4.90 16.35 6.86
C GLN A 59 -4.69 15.18 7.84
N LYS A 60 -4.50 15.53 9.12
CA LYS A 60 -4.14 14.57 10.18
C LYS A 60 -5.13 13.43 10.35
N VAL A 61 -6.43 13.70 10.18
CA VAL A 61 -7.48 12.69 10.32
C VAL A 61 -7.34 11.62 9.23
N ASN A 62 -7.21 12.04 7.98
CA ASN A 62 -7.04 11.07 6.89
C ASN A 62 -5.72 10.29 7.06
N ALA A 63 -4.63 10.97 7.44
CA ALA A 63 -3.35 10.31 7.67
C ALA A 63 -3.46 9.15 8.67
N ILE A 64 -4.20 9.36 9.76
CA ILE A 64 -4.48 8.33 10.77
C ILE A 64 -5.33 7.21 10.18
N ILE A 65 -6.39 7.53 9.42
CA ILE A 65 -7.25 6.53 8.79
C ILE A 65 -6.43 5.63 7.85
N GLN A 66 -5.54 6.20 7.07
CA GLN A 66 -4.74 5.44 6.11
C GLN A 66 -3.66 4.59 6.78
N LEU A 67 -3.01 5.11 7.81
CA LEU A 67 -2.09 4.31 8.63
C LEU A 67 -2.85 3.15 9.31
N LEU A 68 -4.05 3.40 9.85
CA LEU A 68 -4.86 2.35 10.46
C LEU A 68 -5.25 1.27 9.43
N ARG A 69 -5.61 1.67 8.21
CA ARG A 69 -5.86 0.73 7.10
C ARG A 69 -4.62 -0.10 6.75
N ALA A 70 -3.44 0.52 6.66
CA ALA A 70 -2.19 -0.19 6.40
C ALA A 70 -1.89 -1.23 7.49
N VAL A 71 -2.10 -0.87 8.76
CA VAL A 71 -1.93 -1.74 9.92
C VAL A 71 -2.90 -2.92 9.86
N ILE A 72 -4.21 -2.66 9.69
CA ILE A 72 -5.23 -3.72 9.58
C ILE A 72 -4.87 -4.67 8.45
N LEU A 73 -4.49 -4.13 7.29
CA LEU A 73 -4.17 -4.93 6.11
C LEU A 73 -2.93 -5.80 6.36
N LEU A 74 -1.87 -5.27 6.99
CA LEU A 74 -0.69 -6.06 7.38
C LEU A 74 -1.03 -7.20 8.34
N PHE A 75 -1.71 -6.89 9.45
CA PHE A 75 -2.04 -7.90 10.46
C PHE A 75 -3.00 -8.95 9.92
N PHE A 76 -4.07 -8.52 9.26
CA PHE A 76 -5.09 -9.42 8.72
C PHE A 76 -4.52 -10.36 7.66
N THR A 77 -3.70 -9.84 6.74
CA THR A 77 -3.11 -10.67 5.67
C THR A 77 -2.02 -11.61 6.17
N THR A 78 -1.28 -11.20 7.20
CA THR A 78 -0.30 -12.08 7.86
C THR A 78 -0.99 -13.21 8.62
N ILE A 79 -2.08 -12.91 9.35
CA ILE A 79 -2.88 -13.92 10.06
C ILE A 79 -3.58 -14.87 9.08
N LEU A 80 -4.07 -14.38 7.95
CA LEU A 80 -4.74 -15.23 6.96
C LEU A 80 -3.80 -16.22 6.27
N TYR A 81 -2.51 -15.87 6.18
CA TYR A 81 -1.52 -16.70 5.53
C TYR A 81 -0.91 -17.77 6.44
N PHE A 82 -0.85 -17.52 7.75
CA PHE A 82 -0.30 -18.44 8.76
C PHE A 82 -1.40 -19.28 9.43
#